data_AF-A0A067FVC1-F1
#
_entry.id   AF-A0A067FVC1-F1
#
_cell.length_a   1.000
_cell.length_b   1.000
_cell.length_c   1.000
_cell.angle_alpha   90.00
_cell.angle_beta   90.00
_cell.angle_gamma   90.00
#
_symmetry.space_group_name_H-M   'P 1'
#
loop_
_entity.id
_entity.type
_entity.pdbx_description
1 polymer ?
#
loop_
_entity_poly.entity_id
_entity_poly.type
_entity_poly.pdbx_seq_one_letter_code
_entity_poly.pdbx_strand_id
1 'polypeptide(L)'
;DRNYVTVKSRILYPEFRGRMVSAFLSHYFSEVTDYSFTADMETELDNVSAGLTEWKGLLVDYWSRFSSYCTCAQSLHIHQVEKMLEKTFGDSLFASLPNKDRSCPVCGEGTLIFKVSRFGAGYFIGCNQHPRCNYIAKTLYGDDDEEDTLQRNTNVDEPKLIGHHPASKEKVLLKSGPYGFYVQLGEDRTGYLPKRASVSHIKDVDSITLEDALELLRYPVNLGNHPKDGQPIMLRLARAGFSVRHRRTIASVPKNMKPNDVTLEKALEFLSGKDVRRCGRPKGKPKREEALEAM
;
A
#
# COMPACT_ATOMS: atom_id res chain seq x y z
N ASP A 1 -9.35 19.72 4.13
CA ASP A 1 -7.99 20.31 4.07
C ASP A 1 -7.20 19.86 2.85
N ARG A 2 -6.25 20.69 2.40
CA ARG A 2 -5.43 20.46 1.19
C ARG A 2 -4.06 19.82 1.49
N ASN A 3 -3.74 19.58 2.76
CA ASN A 3 -2.47 18.98 3.25
C ASN A 3 -1.22 19.71 2.73
N TYR A 4 -1.22 21.05 2.85
CA TYR A 4 -0.03 21.87 2.56
C TYR A 4 0.72 22.24 3.85
N VAL A 5 0.00 22.29 4.96
CA VAL A 5 0.50 22.72 6.27
C VAL A 5 -0.23 21.89 7.32
N THR A 6 0.50 21.46 8.35
CA THR A 6 -0.06 20.84 9.55
C THR A 6 0.06 21.79 10.74
N VAL A 7 -0.98 21.86 11.57
CA VAL A 7 -0.94 22.59 12.83
C VAL A 7 -0.56 21.61 13.93
N LYS A 8 0.60 21.80 14.57
CA LYS A 8 0.99 21.06 15.78
C LYS A 8 1.25 22.08 16.89
N SER A 9 0.58 21.94 18.04
CA SER A 9 0.76 22.83 19.20
C SER A 9 0.61 24.33 18.86
N ARG A 10 -0.40 24.69 18.04
CA ARG A 10 -0.63 26.06 17.51
C ARG A 10 0.49 26.64 16.64
N ILE A 11 1.45 25.82 16.21
CA ILE A 11 2.51 26.18 15.27
C ILE A 11 2.19 25.55 13.92
N LEU A 12 2.41 26.32 12.84
CA LEU A 12 2.23 25.87 11.48
C LEU A 12 3.53 25.23 10.96
N TYR A 13 3.47 23.96 10.61
CA TYR A 13 4.57 23.23 10.00
C TYR A 13 4.26 23.01 8.51
N PRO A 14 5.07 23.54 7.59
CA PRO A 14 4.84 23.36 6.17
C PRO A 14 5.12 21.90 5.80
N GLU A 15 4.09 21.19 5.33
CA GLU A 15 4.25 19.86 4.77
C GLU A 15 5.12 19.93 3.53
N PHE A 16 5.82 18.84 3.24
CA PHE A 16 6.63 18.76 2.04
C PHE A 16 5.82 19.04 0.77
N ARG A 17 4.58 18.53 0.66
CA ARG A 17 3.71 18.84 -0.48
C ARG A 17 3.50 20.36 -0.64
N GLY A 18 3.30 21.07 0.45
CA GLY A 18 3.19 22.54 0.46
C GLY A 18 4.46 23.20 -0.06
N ARG A 19 5.64 22.75 0.41
CA ARG A 19 6.95 23.27 -0.04
C ARG A 19 7.17 23.05 -1.54
N MET A 20 6.81 21.87 -2.04
CA MET A 20 6.99 21.50 -3.45
C MET A 20 6.09 22.30 -4.38
N VAL A 21 4.80 22.42 -4.03
CA VAL A 21 3.86 23.26 -4.79
C VAL A 21 4.31 24.72 -4.75
N SER A 22 4.75 25.21 -3.60
CA SER A 22 5.25 26.57 -3.47
C SER A 22 6.47 26.80 -4.37
N ALA A 23 7.47 25.92 -4.33
CA ALA A 23 8.64 26.03 -5.20
C ALA A 23 8.30 25.95 -6.69
N PHE A 24 7.36 25.07 -7.06
CA PHE A 24 6.88 24.97 -8.44
C PHE A 24 6.24 26.28 -8.90
N LEU A 25 5.32 26.83 -8.08
CA LEU A 25 4.64 28.08 -8.40
C LEU A 25 5.61 29.27 -8.39
N SER A 26 6.54 29.36 -7.44
CA SER A 26 7.55 30.42 -7.43
C SER A 26 8.47 30.39 -8.65
N HIS A 27 8.72 29.21 -9.24
CA HIS A 27 9.58 29.10 -10.41
C HIS A 27 8.84 29.36 -11.74
N TYR A 28 7.62 28.86 -11.88
CA TYR A 28 6.88 28.91 -13.15
C TYR A 28 5.73 29.94 -13.18
N PHE A 29 5.33 30.48 -12.02
CA PHE A 29 4.27 31.47 -11.83
C PHE A 29 4.79 32.60 -10.92
N SER A 30 5.97 33.11 -11.24
CA SER A 30 6.69 34.07 -10.39
C SER A 30 5.87 35.32 -10.07
N GLU A 31 5.11 35.81 -11.04
CA GLU A 31 4.26 36.98 -10.88
C GLU A 31 3.12 36.74 -9.88
N VAL A 32 2.37 35.64 -10.02
CA VAL A 32 1.23 35.33 -9.15
C VAL A 32 1.65 34.96 -7.74
N THR A 33 2.90 34.52 -7.57
CA THR A 33 3.48 34.18 -6.26
C THR A 33 4.23 35.33 -5.60
N ASP A 34 4.36 36.46 -6.29
CA ASP A 34 4.96 37.66 -5.71
C ASP A 34 4.04 38.27 -4.64
N TYR A 35 4.65 38.75 -3.55
CA TYR A 35 3.91 39.42 -2.48
C TYR A 35 3.28 40.72 -2.95
N SER A 36 3.98 41.45 -3.83
CA SER A 36 3.48 42.71 -4.40
C SER A 36 2.26 42.49 -5.29
N PHE A 37 2.23 41.41 -6.06
CA PHE A 37 1.11 41.10 -6.96
C PHE A 37 -0.24 41.03 -6.22
N THR A 38 -0.25 40.42 -5.04
CA THR A 38 -1.50 40.30 -4.26
C THR A 38 -1.96 41.68 -3.78
N ALA A 39 -1.04 42.53 -3.31
CA ALA A 39 -1.37 43.88 -2.88
C ALA A 39 -1.87 44.78 -4.02
N ASP A 40 -1.22 44.69 -5.19
CA ASP A 40 -1.59 45.45 -6.37
C ASP A 40 -2.97 44.99 -6.90
N MET A 41 -3.24 43.68 -6.89
CA MET A 41 -4.53 43.14 -7.31
C MET A 41 -5.69 43.62 -6.42
N GLU A 42 -5.51 43.62 -5.09
CA GLU A 42 -6.52 44.15 -4.17
C GLU A 42 -6.79 45.64 -4.45
N THR A 43 -5.74 46.42 -4.72
CA THR A 43 -5.87 47.84 -5.08
C THR A 43 -6.66 48.03 -6.38
N GLU A 44 -6.41 47.19 -7.39
CA GLU A 44 -7.17 47.22 -8.64
C GLU A 44 -8.65 46.83 -8.45
N LEU A 45 -8.94 45.88 -7.57
CA LEU A 45 -10.31 45.50 -7.21
C LEU A 45 -11.04 46.63 -6.45
N ASP A 46 -10.33 47.36 -5.59
CA ASP A 46 -10.86 48.56 -4.94
C ASP A 46 -11.16 49.67 -5.97
N ASN A 47 -10.29 49.88 -6.95
CA ASN A 47 -10.52 50.83 -8.05
C ASN A 47 -11.79 50.47 -8.85
N VAL A 48 -12.01 49.18 -9.12
CA VAL A 48 -13.22 48.68 -9.76
C VAL A 48 -14.45 48.97 -8.90
N SER A 49 -14.36 48.71 -7.59
CA SER A 49 -15.45 48.94 -6.64
C SER A 49 -15.81 50.42 -6.50
N ALA A 50 -14.81 51.30 -6.60
CA ALA A 50 -14.96 52.75 -6.63
C ALA A 50 -15.45 53.30 -7.98
N GLY A 51 -15.54 52.46 -9.03
CA GLY A 51 -15.96 52.86 -10.37
C GLY A 51 -14.88 53.59 -11.18
N LEU A 52 -13.62 53.53 -10.75
CA LEU A 52 -12.48 54.17 -11.43
C LEU A 52 -11.99 53.35 -12.62
N THR A 53 -12.17 52.03 -12.59
CA THR A 53 -11.72 51.09 -13.64
C THR A 53 -12.84 50.11 -14.02
N GLU A 54 -12.82 49.63 -15.28
CA GLU A 54 -13.80 48.62 -15.73
C GLU A 54 -13.34 47.20 -15.37
N TRP A 55 -14.18 46.47 -14.62
CA TRP A 55 -13.88 45.11 -14.16
C TRP A 55 -13.54 44.13 -15.30
N LYS A 56 -14.16 44.28 -16.47
CA LYS A 56 -13.89 43.43 -17.64
C LYS A 56 -12.47 43.63 -18.16
N GLY A 57 -12.00 44.88 -18.21
CA GLY A 57 -10.64 45.21 -18.63
C GLY A 57 -9.61 44.55 -17.71
N LEU A 58 -9.81 44.68 -16.40
CA LEU A 58 -8.96 44.03 -15.38
C LEU A 58 -8.90 42.51 -15.55
N LEU A 59 -10.05 41.85 -15.73
CA LEU A 59 -10.09 40.40 -15.92
C LEU A 59 -9.43 39.94 -17.22
N VAL A 60 -9.62 40.67 -18.32
CA VAL A 60 -8.98 40.34 -19.60
C VAL A 60 -7.46 40.45 -19.49
N ASP A 61 -6.98 41.53 -18.88
CA ASP A 61 -5.54 41.75 -18.67
C ASP A 61 -4.94 40.64 -17.78
N TYR A 62 -5.53 40.37 -16.61
CA TYR A 62 -5.09 39.29 -15.74
C TYR A 62 -5.10 37.93 -16.44
N TRP A 63 -6.19 37.59 -17.14
CA TRP A 63 -6.31 36.29 -17.80
C TRP A 63 -5.31 36.13 -18.93
N SER A 64 -5.02 37.19 -19.69
CA SER A 64 -4.02 37.14 -20.77
C SER A 64 -2.63 36.78 -20.25
N ARG A 65 -2.22 37.35 -19.11
CA ARG A 65 -0.95 37.04 -18.44
C ARG A 65 -0.98 35.62 -17.84
N PHE A 66 -2.01 35.30 -17.05
CA PHE A 66 -2.14 34.02 -16.37
C PHE A 66 -2.22 32.82 -17.33
N SER A 67 -2.95 32.97 -18.43
CA SER A 67 -3.07 31.92 -19.45
C SER A 67 -1.74 31.62 -20.13
N SER A 68 -0.88 32.61 -20.33
CA SER A 68 0.49 32.42 -20.85
C SER A 68 1.32 31.52 -19.94
N TYR A 69 1.27 31.74 -18.62
CA TYR A 69 1.92 30.84 -17.65
C TYR A 69 1.33 29.42 -17.71
N CYS A 70 0.00 29.29 -17.84
CA CYS A 70 -0.64 27.98 -17.97
C CYS A 70 -0.17 27.23 -19.23
N THR A 71 -0.08 27.91 -20.37
CA THR A 71 0.43 27.33 -21.62
C THR A 71 1.89 26.90 -21.49
N CYS A 72 2.73 27.73 -20.85
CA CYS A 72 4.11 27.36 -20.56
C CYS A 72 4.18 26.12 -19.66
N ALA A 73 3.42 26.12 -18.55
CA ALA A 73 3.40 25.02 -17.60
C ALA A 73 2.87 23.70 -18.20
N GLN A 74 1.93 23.78 -19.14
CA GLN A 74 1.38 22.61 -19.84
C GLN A 74 2.43 21.92 -20.72
N SER A 75 3.40 22.67 -21.26
CA SER A 75 4.48 22.12 -22.08
C SER A 75 5.59 21.42 -21.26
N LEU A 76 5.57 21.55 -19.93
CA LEU A 76 6.61 21.01 -19.06
C LEU A 76 6.52 19.49 -18.94
N HIS A 77 7.67 18.84 -19.14
CA HIS A 77 7.78 17.41 -18.88
C HIS A 77 8.04 17.15 -17.39
N ILE A 78 7.47 16.08 -16.83
CA ILE A 78 7.63 15.70 -15.41
C ILE A 78 9.10 15.67 -14.99
N HIS A 79 9.98 15.20 -15.88
CA HIS A 79 11.41 15.11 -15.61
C HIS A 79 12.12 16.46 -15.45
N GLN A 80 11.62 17.52 -16.09
CA GLN A 80 12.12 18.89 -15.87
C GLN A 80 11.73 19.39 -14.49
N VAL A 81 10.51 19.07 -14.07
CA VAL A 81 9.99 19.41 -12.74
C VAL A 81 10.78 18.67 -11.65
N GLU A 82 11.02 17.36 -11.82
CA GLU A 82 11.87 16.57 -10.91
C GLU A 82 13.26 17.18 -10.75
N LYS A 83 13.95 17.51 -11.86
CA LYS A 83 15.28 18.14 -11.81
C LYS A 83 15.27 19.51 -11.14
N MET A 84 14.24 20.32 -11.41
CA MET A 84 14.09 21.63 -10.76
C MET A 84 13.96 21.45 -9.25
N LEU A 85 13.12 20.52 -8.80
CA LEU A 85 12.90 20.26 -7.38
C LEU A 85 14.12 19.64 -6.71
N GLU A 86 14.85 18.74 -7.37
CA GLU A 86 16.13 18.23 -6.90
C GLU A 86 17.17 19.34 -6.72
N LYS A 87 17.19 20.34 -7.60
CA LYS A 87 18.10 21.48 -7.48
C LYS A 87 17.71 22.37 -6.30
N THR A 88 16.41 22.63 -6.12
CA THR A 88 15.91 23.52 -5.06
C THR A 88 16.00 22.89 -3.68
N PHE A 89 15.71 21.59 -3.56
CA PHE A 89 15.62 20.89 -2.28
C PHE A 89 16.70 19.83 -2.09
N GLY A 90 17.72 19.78 -2.95
CA GLY A 90 18.74 18.73 -2.93
C GLY A 90 19.40 18.56 -1.57
N ASP A 91 19.77 19.66 -0.93
CA ASP A 91 20.42 19.61 0.39
C ASP A 91 19.49 19.00 1.44
N SER A 92 18.21 19.40 1.47
CA SER A 92 17.23 18.86 2.42
C SER A 92 16.78 17.43 2.09
N LEU A 93 16.66 17.09 0.81
CA LEU A 93 16.20 15.78 0.34
C LEU A 93 17.23 14.69 0.59
N PHE A 94 18.51 15.02 0.37
CA PHE A 94 19.60 14.06 0.43
C PHE A 94 20.42 14.16 1.74
N ALA A 95 20.12 15.12 2.63
CA ALA A 95 20.78 15.25 3.94
C ALA A 95 20.68 13.97 4.80
N SER A 96 19.57 13.25 4.72
CA SER A 96 19.35 12.04 5.51
C SER A 96 19.99 10.78 4.91
N LEU A 97 20.67 10.86 3.77
CA LEU A 97 21.31 9.69 3.17
C LEU A 97 22.64 9.38 3.87
N PRO A 98 22.93 8.09 4.16
CA PRO A 98 24.17 7.69 4.81
C PRO A 98 25.42 7.96 3.95
N ASN A 99 25.27 7.90 2.62
CA ASN A 99 26.34 8.23 1.67
C ASN A 99 26.06 9.58 1.02
N LYS A 100 26.98 10.54 1.19
CA LYS A 100 26.92 11.86 0.53
C LYS A 100 26.95 11.76 -1.00
N ASP A 101 27.55 10.70 -1.54
CA ASP A 101 27.75 10.50 -2.97
C ASP A 101 26.51 10.00 -3.72
N ARG A 102 25.36 9.91 -3.04
CA ARG A 102 24.07 9.45 -3.60
C ARG A 102 24.15 8.09 -4.30
N SER A 103 25.15 7.28 -3.98
CA SER A 103 25.32 5.92 -4.50
C SER A 103 24.22 5.00 -3.98
N CYS A 104 23.64 4.19 -4.85
CA CYS A 104 22.66 3.19 -4.46
C CYS A 104 23.34 2.04 -3.68
N PRO A 105 22.88 1.70 -2.46
CA PRO A 105 23.49 0.64 -1.65
C PRO A 105 23.25 -0.77 -2.19
N VAL A 106 22.24 -0.96 -3.05
CA VAL A 106 21.86 -2.28 -3.57
C VAL A 106 22.63 -2.62 -4.84
N CYS A 107 22.80 -1.68 -5.77
CA CYS A 107 23.49 -1.94 -7.03
C CYS A 107 24.91 -1.38 -7.11
N GLY A 108 25.31 -0.46 -6.22
CA GLY A 108 26.64 0.15 -6.21
C GLY A 108 26.95 1.10 -7.38
N GLU A 109 26.35 0.90 -8.55
CA GLU A 109 26.59 1.66 -9.78
C GLU A 109 25.56 2.78 -10.02
N GLY A 110 24.35 2.63 -9.49
CA GLY A 110 23.26 3.59 -9.72
C GLY A 110 23.28 4.76 -8.75
N THR A 111 22.75 5.91 -9.16
CA THR A 111 22.56 7.08 -8.29
C THR A 111 21.11 7.20 -7.82
N LEU A 112 20.94 7.70 -6.61
CA LEU A 112 19.64 8.00 -6.02
C LEU A 112 19.11 9.33 -6.55
N ILE A 113 17.90 9.29 -7.09
CA ILE A 113 17.19 10.43 -7.66
C ILE A 113 15.81 10.57 -7.04
N PHE A 114 15.34 11.80 -6.94
CA PHE A 114 13.99 12.15 -6.52
C PHE A 114 13.01 11.83 -7.64
N LYS A 115 11.94 11.13 -7.31
CA LYS A 115 10.86 10.79 -8.23
C LYS A 115 9.52 11.14 -7.63
N VAL A 116 8.62 11.61 -8.50
CA VAL A 116 7.21 11.80 -8.14
C VAL A 116 6.44 10.51 -8.42
N SER A 117 5.61 10.07 -7.47
CA SER A 117 4.82 8.85 -7.63
C SER A 117 3.75 9.03 -8.70
N ARG A 118 3.58 8.00 -9.55
CA ARG A 118 2.50 7.94 -10.56
C ARG A 118 1.15 7.55 -9.97
N PHE A 119 1.13 6.91 -8.80
CA PHE A 119 -0.06 6.26 -8.22
C PHE A 119 -0.76 7.10 -7.14
N GLY A 120 -0.33 8.33 -6.89
CA GLY A 120 -0.97 9.21 -5.91
C GLY A 120 -0.02 10.28 -5.34
N ALA A 121 -0.50 11.00 -4.32
CA ALA A 121 0.25 12.02 -3.60
C ALA A 121 1.41 11.38 -2.81
N GLY A 122 2.56 11.29 -3.45
CA GLY A 122 3.76 10.72 -2.84
C GLY A 122 4.98 11.00 -3.70
N TYR A 123 6.12 11.08 -3.06
CA TYR A 123 7.42 11.26 -3.67
C TYR A 123 8.39 10.38 -2.93
N PHE A 124 9.43 9.95 -3.62
CA PHE A 124 10.38 8.99 -3.07
C PHE A 124 11.74 9.20 -3.71
N ILE A 125 12.77 8.81 -2.97
CA ILE A 125 14.13 8.76 -3.48
C ILE A 125 14.37 7.32 -3.94
N GLY A 126 14.66 7.13 -5.22
CA GLY A 126 14.86 5.80 -5.81
C GLY A 126 16.05 5.76 -6.76
N CYS A 127 16.50 4.55 -7.09
CA CYS A 127 17.61 4.37 -8.01
C CYS A 127 17.25 4.80 -9.45
N ASN A 128 18.19 5.42 -10.15
CA ASN A 128 18.07 5.80 -11.56
C ASN A 128 18.00 4.58 -12.50
N GLN A 129 18.60 3.45 -12.12
CA GLN A 129 18.75 2.24 -12.94
C GLN A 129 17.49 1.36 -13.00
N HIS A 130 16.31 1.92 -12.74
CA HIS A 130 15.04 1.22 -12.93
C HIS A 130 14.82 0.93 -14.44
N PRO A 131 14.45 -0.30 -14.87
CA PRO A 131 13.88 -1.41 -14.08
C PRO A 131 14.88 -2.42 -13.49
N ARG A 132 16.19 -2.26 -13.71
CA ARG A 132 17.22 -3.22 -13.25
C ARG A 132 17.45 -3.15 -11.74
N CYS A 133 17.24 -1.98 -11.12
CA CYS A 133 17.26 -1.80 -9.67
C CYS A 133 15.97 -1.11 -9.21
N ASN A 134 15.29 -1.72 -8.24
CA ASN A 134 14.02 -1.23 -7.66
C ASN A 134 14.19 -0.67 -6.24
N TYR A 135 15.41 -0.30 -5.85
CA TYR A 135 15.68 0.25 -4.54
C TYR A 135 15.03 1.63 -4.34
N ILE A 136 14.40 1.81 -3.18
CA ILE A 136 13.75 3.04 -2.71
C ILE A 136 14.31 3.33 -1.32
N ALA A 137 14.93 4.50 -1.14
CA ALA A 137 15.67 4.83 0.07
C ALA A 137 14.77 5.40 1.18
N LYS A 138 13.86 6.32 0.84
CA LYS A 138 12.93 6.93 1.81
C LYS A 138 11.66 7.43 1.10
N THR A 139 10.51 7.15 1.69
CA THR A 139 9.24 7.84 1.44
C THR A 139 9.06 8.86 2.56
N LEU A 140 9.13 10.14 2.24
CA LEU A 140 9.07 11.22 3.23
C LEU A 140 7.63 11.52 3.71
N TYR A 141 6.63 10.79 3.20
CA TYR A 141 5.31 10.67 3.84
C TYR A 141 5.33 9.44 4.76
N GLY A 142 5.47 9.65 6.08
CA GLY A 142 5.24 8.58 7.06
C GLY A 142 5.97 8.64 8.41
N ASP A 143 6.80 9.64 8.71
CA ASP A 143 7.75 9.53 9.85
C ASP A 143 7.62 10.61 10.96
N ASP A 144 6.69 11.57 10.86
CA ASP A 144 6.68 12.72 11.79
C ASP A 144 5.73 12.58 12.99
N ASP A 145 5.39 11.36 13.40
CA ASP A 145 4.88 11.12 14.76
C ASP A 145 5.88 10.20 15.48
N GLU A 146 6.74 10.83 16.30
CA GLU A 146 7.80 10.17 17.06
C GLU A 146 7.27 9.24 18.17
N GLU A 147 8.17 8.32 18.55
CA GLU A 147 8.17 7.47 19.74
C GLU A 147 7.14 6.32 19.81
N ASP A 148 7.57 5.19 19.24
CA ASP A 148 7.49 3.82 19.80
C ASP A 148 7.10 2.78 18.73
N THR A 149 7.83 2.74 17.63
CA THR A 149 7.83 1.57 16.74
C THR A 149 9.21 1.36 16.12
N LEU A 150 10.15 0.94 16.97
CA LEU A 150 11.24 0.10 16.49
C LEU A 150 10.62 -1.04 15.65
N GLN A 151 11.10 -1.15 14.41
CA GLN A 151 10.87 -2.24 13.46
C GLN A 151 9.50 -2.27 12.78
N ARG A 152 9.43 -1.61 11.62
CA ARG A 152 8.84 -2.19 10.41
C ARG A 152 9.44 -1.53 9.18
N ASN A 153 10.72 -1.83 8.98
CA ASN A 153 11.35 -1.71 7.67
C ASN A 153 10.47 -2.45 6.66
N THR A 154 9.77 -1.72 5.80
CA THR A 154 9.37 -2.20 4.47
C THR A 154 10.60 -2.24 3.57
N ASN A 155 11.65 -2.91 4.05
CA ASN A 155 12.65 -3.45 3.17
C ASN A 155 12.02 -4.69 2.53
N VAL A 156 12.39 -4.94 1.29
CA VAL A 156 12.37 -6.28 0.73
C VAL A 156 13.24 -7.11 1.67
N ASP A 157 12.65 -7.65 2.74
CA ASP A 157 13.33 -8.57 3.61
C ASP A 157 13.82 -9.70 2.72
N GLU A 158 15.14 -9.85 2.64
CA GLU A 158 15.75 -11.01 2.03
C GLU A 158 15.03 -12.24 2.59
N PRO A 159 14.66 -13.21 1.73
CA PRO A 159 13.94 -14.37 2.19
C PRO A 159 14.75 -15.08 3.29
N LYS A 160 14.30 -14.94 4.54
CA LYS A 160 14.99 -15.52 5.70
C LYS A 160 14.92 -17.04 5.55
N LEU A 161 16.08 -17.66 5.38
CA LEU A 161 16.18 -19.11 5.28
C LEU A 161 15.98 -19.70 6.68
N ILE A 162 14.84 -20.36 6.90
CA ILE A 162 14.55 -21.03 8.18
C ILE A 162 15.32 -22.36 8.25
N GLY A 163 15.40 -23.10 7.14
CA GLY A 163 16.11 -24.37 7.08
C GLY A 163 15.78 -25.21 5.86
N HIS A 164 16.05 -26.51 5.95
CA HIS A 164 15.79 -27.49 4.90
C HIS A 164 14.72 -28.48 5.33
N HIS A 165 13.80 -28.82 4.42
CA HIS A 165 12.78 -29.83 4.70
C HIS A 165 13.43 -31.23 4.80
N PRO A 166 13.20 -32.00 5.88
CA PRO A 166 13.88 -33.27 6.11
C PRO A 166 13.61 -34.32 5.03
N ALA A 167 12.39 -34.37 4.48
CA ALA A 167 12.04 -35.31 3.41
C ALA A 167 12.43 -34.86 1.97
N SER A 168 12.23 -33.59 1.60
CA SER A 168 12.45 -33.12 0.22
C SER A 168 13.82 -32.47 -0.03
N LYS A 169 14.60 -32.16 1.03
CA LYS A 169 15.84 -31.36 0.99
C LYS A 169 15.67 -29.93 0.42
N GLU A 170 14.44 -29.51 0.14
CA GLU A 170 14.14 -28.18 -0.38
C GLU A 170 14.26 -27.12 0.73
N LYS A 171 14.62 -25.90 0.34
CA LYS A 171 14.75 -24.75 1.25
C LYS A 171 13.37 -24.29 1.73
N VAL A 172 13.24 -24.01 3.02
CA VAL A 172 12.07 -23.38 3.62
C VAL A 172 12.39 -21.90 3.85
N LEU A 173 11.70 -21.03 3.11
CA LEU A 173 11.95 -19.59 3.07
C LEU A 173 10.81 -18.83 3.73
N LEU A 174 11.13 -17.85 4.57
CA LEU A 174 10.18 -16.87 5.09
C LEU A 174 10.23 -15.62 4.21
N LYS A 175 9.09 -15.24 3.63
CA LYS A 175 8.97 -14.10 2.72
C LYS A 175 7.90 -13.13 3.20
N SER A 176 8.09 -11.86 2.89
CA SER A 176 7.08 -10.81 3.04
C SER A 176 6.27 -10.66 1.74
N GLY A 177 4.97 -10.42 1.85
CA GLY A 177 4.09 -10.21 0.71
C GLY A 177 2.96 -9.21 1.03
N PRO A 178 2.11 -8.88 0.05
CA PRO A 178 1.06 -7.87 0.21
C PRO A 178 0.00 -8.24 1.26
N TYR A 179 -0.11 -9.54 1.60
CA TYR A 179 -1.05 -10.07 2.58
C TYR A 179 -0.39 -10.42 3.93
N GLY A 180 0.88 -10.06 4.13
CA GLY A 180 1.67 -10.39 5.31
C GLY A 180 2.78 -11.41 5.04
N PHE A 181 3.44 -11.86 6.11
CA PHE A 181 4.51 -12.85 6.05
C PHE A 181 3.97 -14.25 5.75
N TYR A 182 4.70 -14.99 4.91
CA TYR A 182 4.38 -16.35 4.51
C TYR A 182 5.64 -17.21 4.42
N VAL A 183 5.48 -18.49 4.72
CA VAL A 183 6.50 -19.52 4.50
C VAL A 183 6.29 -20.13 3.12
N GLN A 184 7.38 -20.32 2.39
CA GLN A 184 7.40 -20.97 1.09
C GLN A 184 8.35 -22.18 1.11
N LEU A 185 7.88 -23.30 0.56
CA LEU A 185 8.71 -24.47 0.29
C LEU A 185 9.33 -24.36 -1.11
N GLY A 186 10.65 -24.29 -1.18
CA GLY A 186 11.42 -24.16 -2.42
C GLY A 186 11.52 -22.72 -2.95
N GLU A 187 12.40 -22.54 -3.93
CA GLU A 187 12.56 -21.27 -4.65
C GLU A 187 11.51 -21.12 -5.75
N ASP A 188 11.22 -19.87 -6.15
CA ASP A 188 10.30 -19.61 -7.26
C ASP A 188 10.95 -20.05 -8.58
N ARG A 189 10.41 -21.12 -9.19
CA ARG A 189 10.86 -21.64 -10.49
C ARG A 189 9.78 -21.40 -11.54
N THR A 190 10.18 -21.03 -12.75
CA THR A 190 9.26 -20.83 -13.88
C THR A 190 8.50 -22.13 -14.19
N GLY A 191 7.18 -22.13 -13.99
CA GLY A 191 6.31 -23.28 -14.27
C GLY A 191 5.94 -24.15 -13.06
N TYR A 192 6.45 -23.86 -11.86
CA TYR A 192 6.08 -24.57 -10.63
C TYR A 192 5.45 -23.60 -9.62
N LEU A 193 4.29 -23.96 -9.07
CA LEU A 193 3.64 -23.21 -7.99
C LEU A 193 4.11 -23.78 -6.65
N PRO A 194 5.05 -23.12 -5.94
CA PRO A 194 5.56 -23.62 -4.68
C PRO A 194 4.45 -23.62 -3.62
N LYS A 195 4.52 -24.57 -2.68
CA LYS A 195 3.60 -24.58 -1.55
C LYS A 195 3.91 -23.41 -0.63
N ARG A 196 2.87 -22.64 -0.30
CA ARG A 196 2.94 -21.45 0.55
C ARG A 196 1.95 -21.55 1.70
N ALA A 197 2.35 -21.08 2.86
CA ALA A 197 1.51 -20.99 4.05
C ALA A 197 1.65 -19.63 4.72
N SER A 198 0.54 -19.03 5.13
CA SER A 198 0.54 -17.73 5.81
C SER A 198 0.95 -17.88 7.27
N VAL A 199 1.74 -16.93 7.79
CA VAL A 199 2.18 -16.89 9.20
C VAL A 199 1.39 -15.89 10.04
N SER A 200 0.17 -15.53 9.60
CA SER A 200 -0.66 -14.52 10.30
C SER A 200 -1.01 -14.84 11.77
N HIS A 201 -0.78 -16.07 12.22
CA HIS A 201 -1.10 -16.53 13.57
C HIS A 201 0.01 -16.31 14.59
N ILE A 202 1.25 -16.17 14.13
CA ILE A 202 2.41 -16.01 14.99
C ILE A 202 2.64 -14.50 15.13
N LYS A 203 2.67 -14.03 16.38
CA LYS A 203 2.88 -12.60 16.68
C LYS A 203 4.31 -12.16 16.36
N ASP A 204 5.27 -13.03 16.67
CA ASP A 204 6.70 -12.77 16.49
C ASP A 204 7.24 -13.57 15.29
N VAL A 205 7.44 -12.87 14.18
CA VAL A 205 7.87 -13.46 12.91
C VAL A 205 9.31 -13.97 12.98
N ASP A 206 10.14 -13.40 13.86
CA ASP A 206 11.53 -13.77 13.98
C ASP A 206 11.80 -15.04 14.76
N SER A 207 10.88 -15.46 15.63
CA SER A 207 10.99 -16.66 16.45
C SER A 207 10.48 -17.93 15.78
N ILE A 208 10.10 -17.86 14.49
CA ILE A 208 9.56 -19.02 13.77
C ILE A 208 10.64 -20.09 13.62
N THR A 209 10.37 -21.28 14.15
CA THR A 209 11.24 -22.44 14.00
C THR A 209 10.95 -23.23 12.72
N LEU A 210 11.86 -24.13 12.34
CA LEU A 210 11.65 -25.04 11.21
C LEU A 210 10.43 -25.94 11.43
N GLU A 211 10.18 -26.36 12.68
CA GLU A 211 9.07 -27.23 13.05
C GLU A 211 7.72 -26.53 12.83
N ASP A 212 7.60 -25.28 13.27
CA ASP A 212 6.40 -24.46 13.06
C ASP A 212 6.14 -24.24 11.57
N ALA A 213 7.19 -23.95 10.80
CA ALA A 213 7.11 -23.73 9.36
C ALA A 213 6.62 -24.99 8.62
N LEU A 214 7.09 -26.17 9.03
CA LEU A 214 6.65 -27.46 8.49
C LEU A 214 5.19 -27.75 8.87
N GLU A 215 4.77 -27.44 10.09
CA GLU A 215 3.37 -27.60 10.51
C GLU A 215 2.43 -26.75 9.66
N LEU A 216 2.78 -25.47 9.42
CA LEU A 216 1.99 -24.56 8.58
C LEU A 216 1.87 -25.04 7.13
N LEU A 217 2.94 -25.61 6.57
CA LEU A 217 2.98 -26.13 5.19
C LEU A 217 2.14 -27.40 4.97
N ARG A 218 1.69 -28.08 6.05
CA ARG A 218 0.83 -29.26 5.94
C ARG A 218 -0.60 -28.92 5.50
N TYR A 219 -1.05 -27.69 5.71
CA TYR A 219 -2.41 -27.27 5.36
C TYR A 219 -2.49 -26.83 3.89
N PRO A 220 -3.57 -27.16 3.16
CA PRO A 220 -4.82 -27.80 3.62
C PRO A 220 -4.73 -29.32 3.79
N VAL A 221 -5.25 -29.84 4.90
CA VAL A 221 -5.35 -31.29 5.18
C VAL A 221 -6.73 -31.79 4.78
N ASN A 222 -6.80 -32.91 4.07
CA ASN A 222 -8.06 -33.59 3.77
C ASN A 222 -8.44 -34.52 4.92
N LEU A 223 -9.58 -34.27 5.57
CA LEU A 223 -10.08 -35.07 6.70
C LEU A 223 -10.91 -36.28 6.26
N GLY A 224 -11.26 -36.37 4.97
CA GLY A 224 -12.08 -37.43 4.40
C GLY A 224 -13.28 -36.89 3.62
N ASN A 225 -14.09 -37.81 3.09
CA ASN A 225 -15.26 -37.47 2.29
C ASN A 225 -16.53 -37.39 3.15
N HIS A 226 -17.37 -36.41 2.86
CA HIS A 226 -18.65 -36.25 3.54
C HIS A 226 -19.60 -37.42 3.20
N PRO A 227 -20.23 -38.09 4.18
CA PRO A 227 -21.01 -39.32 3.94
C PRO A 227 -22.23 -39.12 3.04
N LYS A 228 -22.80 -37.92 2.99
CA LYS A 228 -23.97 -37.60 2.13
C LYS A 228 -23.63 -37.20 0.69
N ASP A 229 -22.49 -36.54 0.49
CA ASP A 229 -22.17 -35.85 -0.77
C ASP A 229 -20.95 -36.47 -1.48
N GLY A 230 -20.17 -37.30 -0.79
CA GLY A 230 -18.92 -37.89 -1.29
C GLY A 230 -17.78 -36.89 -1.49
N GLN A 231 -17.95 -35.63 -1.10
CA GLN A 231 -16.99 -34.56 -1.37
C GLN A 231 -16.02 -34.36 -0.21
N PRO A 232 -14.78 -33.90 -0.48
CA PRO A 232 -13.75 -33.80 0.54
C PRO A 232 -14.04 -32.67 1.53
N ILE A 233 -13.80 -32.97 2.80
CA ILE A 233 -13.81 -32.02 3.91
C ILE A 233 -12.38 -31.60 4.17
N MET A 234 -12.08 -30.31 4.00
CA MET A 234 -10.73 -29.77 4.16
C MET A 234 -10.59 -28.95 5.42
N LEU A 235 -9.53 -29.20 6.19
CA LEU A 235 -9.09 -28.35 7.28
C LEU A 235 -8.11 -27.29 6.74
N ARG A 236 -8.43 -26.02 6.98
CA ARG A 236 -7.64 -24.86 6.53
C ARG A 236 -7.27 -23.96 7.69
N LEU A 237 -6.08 -23.38 7.60
CA LEU A 237 -5.65 -22.29 8.46
C LEU A 237 -6.13 -20.94 7.90
N ALA A 238 -6.83 -20.14 8.69
CA ALA A 238 -7.37 -18.83 8.31
C ALA A 238 -7.12 -17.81 9.42
N ARG A 239 -7.09 -16.49 9.16
CA ARG A 239 -6.72 -15.44 10.15
C ARG A 239 -7.33 -15.58 11.56
N ALA A 240 -8.57 -16.08 11.67
CA ALA A 240 -9.28 -16.25 12.95
C ALA A 240 -9.01 -17.58 13.67
N GLY A 241 -8.32 -18.52 13.04
CA GLY A 241 -8.02 -19.86 13.53
C GLY A 241 -8.21 -20.95 12.46
N PHE A 242 -8.26 -22.20 12.89
CA PHE A 242 -8.57 -23.32 12.01
C PHE A 242 -10.04 -23.28 11.56
N SER A 243 -10.27 -23.65 10.31
CA SER A 243 -11.60 -23.68 9.71
C SER A 243 -11.78 -24.95 8.89
N VAL A 244 -12.95 -25.57 9.04
CA VAL A 244 -13.36 -26.71 8.24
C VAL A 244 -14.16 -26.19 7.06
N ARG A 245 -13.76 -26.57 5.86
CA ARG A 245 -14.44 -26.22 4.62
C ARG A 245 -14.99 -27.46 3.95
N HIS A 246 -16.29 -27.41 3.66
CA HIS A 246 -16.96 -28.37 2.79
C HIS A 246 -17.70 -27.60 1.69
N ARG A 247 -17.27 -27.73 0.43
CA ARG A 247 -17.83 -26.97 -0.71
C ARG A 247 -17.87 -25.45 -0.44
N ARG A 248 -19.08 -24.92 -0.16
CA ARG A 248 -19.41 -23.52 0.13
C ARG A 248 -19.63 -23.24 1.62
N THR A 249 -19.73 -24.25 2.46
CA THR A 249 -19.86 -24.09 3.91
C THR A 249 -18.49 -24.04 4.55
N ILE A 250 -18.29 -23.04 5.41
CA ILE A 250 -17.12 -22.86 6.24
C ILE A 250 -17.58 -22.82 7.68
N ALA A 251 -17.06 -23.72 8.50
CA ALA A 251 -17.25 -23.71 9.94
C ALA A 251 -15.93 -23.34 10.61
N SER A 252 -16.00 -22.48 11.63
CA SER A 252 -14.83 -22.14 12.45
C SER A 252 -14.62 -23.23 13.48
N VAL A 253 -13.37 -23.66 13.68
CA VAL A 253 -13.00 -24.52 14.79
C VAL A 253 -12.79 -23.66 16.04
N PRO A 254 -13.27 -24.07 17.22
CA PRO A 254 -13.01 -23.36 18.48
C PRO A 254 -11.50 -23.22 18.77
N LYS A 255 -11.09 -22.08 19.33
CA LYS A 255 -9.68 -21.74 19.58
C LYS A 255 -8.96 -22.66 20.57
N ASN A 256 -9.71 -23.39 21.40
CA ASN A 256 -9.16 -24.27 22.43
C ASN A 256 -8.74 -25.66 21.91
N MET A 257 -8.97 -25.94 20.62
CA MET A 257 -8.80 -27.27 20.07
C MET A 257 -7.57 -27.36 19.17
N LYS A 258 -6.72 -28.38 19.39
CA LYS A 258 -5.53 -28.59 18.57
C LYS A 258 -5.90 -29.20 17.21
N PRO A 259 -5.09 -28.97 16.16
CA PRO A 259 -5.44 -29.40 14.80
C PRO A 259 -5.52 -30.92 14.62
N ASN A 260 -4.69 -31.68 15.37
CA ASN A 260 -4.68 -33.14 15.30
C ASN A 260 -5.94 -33.77 15.92
N ASP A 261 -6.67 -33.05 16.76
CA ASP A 261 -7.86 -33.57 17.45
C ASP A 261 -9.14 -33.42 16.61
N VAL A 262 -9.05 -32.77 15.45
CA VAL A 262 -10.15 -32.54 14.51
C VAL A 262 -10.30 -33.75 13.60
N THR A 263 -11.10 -34.72 14.05
CA THR A 263 -11.48 -35.90 13.27
C THR A 263 -12.66 -35.60 12.33
N LEU A 264 -12.92 -36.50 11.38
CA LEU A 264 -14.05 -36.40 10.44
C LEU A 264 -15.39 -36.17 11.16
N GLU A 265 -15.62 -36.86 12.27
CA GLU A 265 -16.87 -36.78 13.06
C GLU A 265 -17.10 -35.38 13.63
N LYS A 266 -16.07 -34.80 14.26
CA LYS A 266 -16.14 -33.42 14.80
C LYS A 266 -16.25 -32.39 13.70
N ALA A 267 -15.61 -32.64 12.54
CA ALA A 267 -15.75 -31.77 11.38
C ALA A 267 -17.20 -31.72 10.87
N LEU A 268 -17.92 -32.86 10.91
CA LEU A 268 -19.36 -32.92 10.56
C LEU A 268 -20.23 -32.19 11.59
N GLU A 269 -19.87 -32.26 12.87
CA GLU A 269 -20.52 -31.51 13.95
C GLU A 269 -20.40 -29.99 13.72
N PHE A 270 -19.18 -29.50 13.47
CA PHE A 270 -18.94 -28.08 13.19
C PHE A 270 -19.66 -27.60 11.93
N LEU A 271 -19.71 -28.43 10.88
CA LEU A 271 -20.43 -28.11 9.64
C LEU A 271 -21.96 -28.13 9.79
N SER A 272 -22.48 -28.78 10.83
CA SER A 272 -23.92 -28.84 11.15
C SER A 272 -24.33 -27.78 12.20
N GLY A 273 -23.36 -27.14 12.85
CA GLY A 273 -23.58 -26.13 13.89
C GLY A 273 -24.17 -24.80 13.39
N LYS A 274 -24.47 -23.91 14.34
CA LYS A 274 -25.08 -22.59 14.06
C LYS A 274 -24.11 -21.56 13.46
N ASP A 275 -22.80 -21.72 13.69
CA ASP A 275 -21.75 -20.76 13.29
C ASP A 275 -21.22 -20.95 11.86
N VAL A 276 -22.00 -21.60 10.99
CA VAL A 276 -21.58 -21.93 9.63
C VAL A 276 -21.77 -20.72 8.71
N ARG A 277 -20.67 -20.27 8.10
CA ARG A 277 -20.69 -19.25 7.06
C ARG A 277 -20.80 -19.91 5.69
N ARG A 278 -21.76 -19.47 4.87
CA ARG A 278 -21.87 -19.89 3.47
C ARG A 278 -21.19 -18.87 2.56
N CYS A 279 -20.17 -19.31 1.83
CA CYS A 279 -19.49 -18.48 0.84
C CYS A 279 -20.18 -18.56 -0.52
N GLY A 280 -20.46 -17.40 -1.12
CA GLY A 280 -21.06 -17.25 -2.44
C GLY A 280 -22.26 -16.31 -2.41
N ARG A 281 -22.61 -15.74 -3.58
CA ARG A 281 -23.83 -14.93 -3.75
C ARG A 281 -25.04 -15.79 -3.35
N PRO A 282 -25.91 -15.34 -2.42
CA PRO A 282 -27.16 -16.03 -2.17
C PRO A 282 -27.90 -16.21 -3.50
N LYS A 283 -28.40 -17.41 -3.81
CA LYS A 283 -29.42 -17.52 -4.87
C LYS A 283 -30.54 -16.58 -4.45
N GLY A 284 -30.88 -15.61 -5.31
CA GLY A 284 -31.95 -14.66 -5.05
C GLY A 284 -33.18 -15.42 -4.58
N LYS A 285 -33.90 -14.87 -3.59
CA LYS A 285 -35.18 -15.44 -3.15
C LYS A 285 -36.01 -15.71 -4.41
N PRO A 286 -36.60 -16.92 -4.58
CA PRO A 286 -37.55 -17.11 -5.66
C PRO A 286 -38.62 -16.02 -5.52
N LYS A 287 -38.90 -15.30 -6.61
CA LYS A 287 -40.05 -14.39 -6.67
C LYS A 287 -41.24 -15.19 -6.18
N ARG A 288 -41.94 -14.70 -5.15
CA ARG A 288 -43.28 -15.22 -4.83
C ARG A 288 -44.06 -15.08 -6.13
N GLU A 289 -44.50 -16.20 -6.70
CA GLU A 289 -45.56 -16.20 -7.69
C GLU A 289 -46.74 -15.49 -7.01
N GLU A 290 -47.10 -14.32 -7.52
CA GLU A 290 -48.36 -13.67 -7.16
C GLU A 290 -49.46 -14.68 -7.45
N ALA A 291 -50.15 -15.08 -6.39
CA ALA A 291 -51.33 -15.92 -6.48
C ALA A 291 -52.37 -15.19 -7.34
N LEU A 292 -52.49 -15.64 -8.58
CA LEU A 292 -53.61 -15.34 -9.44
C LEU A 292 -54.75 -16.28 -9.07
N GLU A 293 -55.51 -15.92 -8.03
CA GLU A 293 -56.85 -16.46 -7.73
C GLU A 293 -57.70 -15.23 -7.35
N ALA A 294 -58.49 -14.71 -8.29
CA ALA A 294 -59.89 -15.06 -8.48
C ALA A 294 -60.78 -14.54 -7.34
N MET A 295 -61.41 -13.38 -7.57
CA MET A 295 -62.86 -13.13 -7.55
C MET A 295 -63.14 -11.65 -7.84
#